data_AF-A0A1V5DWG5-F1
#
_entry.id   AF-A0A1V5DWG5-F1
#
_cell.length_a   1.000
_cell.length_b   1.000
_cell.length_c   1.000
_cell.angle_alpha   90.00
_cell.angle_beta   90.00
_cell.angle_gamma   90.00
#
_symmetry.space_group_name_H-M   'P 1'
#
loop_
_entity.id
_entity.type
_entity.pdbx_description
1 polymer ?
#
loop_
_entity_poly.entity_id
_entity_poly.type
_entity_poly.pdbx_seq_one_letter_code
_entity_poly.pdbx_strand_id
1 'polypeptide(L)'
;MNIKFKRSFWGYNPADVDKQLKTMDKLYKDSLKELRKQLADEVHQLQLLKVNIEKVKNNVESYKKIENEISGVLLKTHLDAVEKVFAAMLDSKQAEKKAAGEVLIRKNELTKIKTNIKKVKEEINSVTSRYRLALESAEGVLPNENNQSQTDGVQ
;
A
#
# COMPACT_ATOMS: atom_id res chain seq x y z
N MET A 1 51.86 -54.14 -4.71
CA MET A 1 53.10 -54.73 -4.16
C MET A 1 53.73 -55.59 -5.24
N ASN A 2 54.97 -55.33 -5.66
CA ASN A 2 55.62 -56.03 -6.78
C ASN A 2 56.44 -57.21 -6.23
N ILE A 3 55.78 -58.36 -6.01
CA ILE A 3 56.43 -59.56 -5.49
C ILE A 3 57.20 -60.20 -6.65
N LYS A 4 58.50 -59.89 -6.72
CA LYS A 4 59.40 -60.52 -7.67
C LYS A 4 59.88 -61.83 -7.06
N PHE A 5 59.30 -62.95 -7.48
CA PHE A 5 59.97 -64.23 -7.32
C PHE A 5 61.35 -64.11 -8.01
N LYS A 6 62.44 -64.09 -7.24
CA LYS A 6 63.79 -64.06 -7.82
C LYS A 6 63.90 -65.27 -8.76
N ARG A 7 64.29 -65.07 -10.03
CA ARG A 7 64.50 -66.19 -10.96
C ARG A 7 65.52 -67.14 -10.33
N SER A 8 65.10 -68.36 -10.04
CA SER A 8 65.96 -69.41 -9.52
C SER A 8 66.40 -70.30 -10.68
N PHE A 9 67.70 -70.52 -10.83
CA PHE A 9 68.25 -71.48 -11.79
C PHE A 9 67.94 -72.95 -11.41
N TRP A 10 67.49 -73.22 -10.18
CA TRP A 10 67.27 -74.57 -9.61
C TRP A 10 65.83 -74.82 -9.13
N GLY A 11 64.88 -73.92 -9.45
CA GLY A 11 63.49 -74.00 -9.00
C GLY A 11 63.24 -73.32 -7.65
N TYR A 12 61.97 -73.15 -7.29
CA TYR A 12 61.53 -72.56 -6.02
C TYR A 12 61.34 -73.64 -4.96
N ASN A 13 61.66 -73.34 -3.70
CA ASN A 13 61.31 -74.20 -2.57
C ASN A 13 59.77 -74.23 -2.42
N PRO A 14 59.12 -75.40 -2.59
CA PRO A 14 57.66 -75.51 -2.53
C PRO A 14 57.06 -74.99 -1.22
N ALA A 15 57.74 -75.18 -0.08
CA ALA A 15 57.26 -74.73 1.22
C ALA A 15 57.20 -73.20 1.35
N ASP A 16 58.18 -72.49 0.77
CA ASP A 16 58.22 -71.03 0.80
C ASP A 16 57.17 -70.42 -0.13
N VAL A 17 56.94 -71.04 -1.30
CA VAL A 17 55.87 -70.64 -2.23
C VAL A 17 54.50 -70.84 -1.58
N ASP A 18 54.24 -72.00 -0.95
CA ASP A 18 52.98 -72.28 -0.26
C ASP A 18 52.73 -71.29 0.89
N LYS A 19 53.77 -70.95 1.67
CA LYS A 19 53.68 -69.94 2.73
C LYS A 19 53.34 -68.54 2.18
N GLN A 20 53.95 -68.15 1.05
CA GLN A 20 53.62 -66.88 0.39
C GLN A 20 52.19 -66.87 -0.15
N LEU A 21 51.75 -67.96 -0.81
CA LEU A 21 50.38 -68.09 -1.31
C LEU A 21 49.35 -67.98 -0.18
N LYS A 22 49.58 -68.67 0.95
CA LYS A 22 48.72 -68.58 2.15
C LYS A 22 48.69 -67.17 2.74
N THR A 23 49.83 -66.48 2.75
CA THR A 23 49.91 -65.09 3.23
C THR A 23 49.13 -64.14 2.32
N MET A 24 49.25 -64.30 1.01
CA MET A 24 48.48 -63.52 0.03
C MET A 24 46.98 -63.81 0.13
N ASP A 25 46.60 -65.09 0.21
CA ASP A 25 45.20 -65.49 0.34
C ASP A 25 44.56 -64.91 1.61
N LYS A 26 45.29 -64.91 2.74
CA LYS A 26 44.83 -64.26 3.96
C LYS A 26 44.66 -62.75 3.78
N LEU A 27 45.65 -62.06 3.21
CA LEU A 27 45.57 -60.61 2.96
C LEU A 27 44.39 -60.24 2.06
N TYR A 28 44.18 -60.99 0.98
CA TYR A 28 43.05 -60.76 0.08
C TYR A 28 41.70 -61.04 0.76
N LYS A 29 41.60 -62.12 1.55
CA LYS A 29 40.40 -62.41 2.36
C LYS A 29 40.07 -61.30 3.36
N ASP A 30 41.09 -60.78 4.05
CA ASP A 30 40.92 -59.68 5.00
C ASP A 30 40.48 -58.39 4.28
N SER A 31 41.11 -58.07 3.13
CA SER A 31 40.72 -56.91 2.31
C SER A 31 39.30 -57.03 1.74
N LEU A 32 38.89 -58.22 1.31
CA LEU A 32 37.54 -58.49 0.83
C LEU A 32 36.52 -58.35 1.95
N LYS A 33 36.85 -58.78 3.16
CA LYS A 33 35.98 -58.63 4.32
C LYS A 33 35.78 -57.16 4.67
N GLU A 34 36.85 -56.36 4.66
CA GLU A 34 36.78 -54.93 4.93
C GLU A 34 35.98 -54.19 3.86
N LEU A 35 36.25 -54.44 2.58
CA LEU A 35 35.49 -53.85 1.46
C LEU A 35 34.00 -54.22 1.52
N ARG A 36 33.67 -55.47 1.90
CA ARG A 36 32.27 -55.89 2.09
C ARG A 36 31.60 -55.14 3.23
N LYS A 37 32.31 -54.88 4.32
CA LYS A 37 31.81 -54.09 5.45
C LYS A 37 31.56 -52.64 5.02
N GLN A 38 32.54 -52.01 4.36
CA GLN A 38 32.41 -50.66 3.83
C GLN A 38 31.24 -50.54 2.85
N LEU A 39 31.06 -51.53 1.96
CA LEU A 39 29.93 -51.56 1.03
C LEU A 39 28.59 -51.64 1.78
N ALA A 40 28.49 -52.47 2.83
CA ALA A 40 27.28 -52.58 3.62
C ALA A 40 26.95 -51.26 4.36
N ASP A 41 27.97 -50.61 4.93
CA ASP A 41 27.83 -49.32 5.60
C ASP A 41 27.37 -48.22 4.61
N GLU A 42 27.99 -48.14 3.44
CA GLU A 42 27.60 -47.18 2.38
C GLU A 42 26.19 -47.44 1.86
N VAL A 43 25.80 -48.70 1.66
CA VAL A 43 24.42 -49.05 1.26
C VAL A 43 23.42 -48.60 2.32
N HIS A 44 23.76 -48.77 3.60
CA HIS A 44 22.90 -48.32 4.70
C HIS A 44 22.78 -46.78 4.73
N GLN A 45 23.91 -46.05 4.59
CA GLN A 45 23.90 -44.59 4.51
C GLN A 45 23.06 -44.10 3.33
N LEU A 46 23.18 -44.73 2.17
CA LEU A 46 22.41 -44.40 0.97
C LEU A 46 20.90 -44.58 1.21
N GLN A 47 20.50 -45.65 1.89
CA GLN A 47 19.09 -45.86 2.27
C GLN A 47 18.58 -44.76 3.22
N LEU A 48 19.36 -44.40 4.24
CA LEU A 48 19.01 -43.31 5.16
C LEU A 48 18.87 -41.96 4.42
N LEU A 49 19.82 -41.66 3.52
CA LEU A 49 19.79 -40.47 2.68
C LEU A 49 18.55 -40.42 1.79
N LYS A 50 18.14 -41.54 1.18
CA LYS A 50 16.91 -41.61 0.38
C LYS A 50 15.67 -41.27 1.20
N VAL A 51 15.54 -41.84 2.39
CA VAL A 51 14.42 -41.55 3.30
C VAL A 51 14.41 -40.07 3.71
N ASN A 52 15.58 -39.51 4.00
CA ASN A 52 15.70 -38.09 4.34
C ASN A 52 15.33 -37.18 3.17
N ILE A 53 15.72 -37.52 1.94
CA ILE A 53 15.35 -36.78 0.72
C ILE A 53 13.83 -36.80 0.54
N GLU A 54 13.18 -37.95 0.69
CA GLU A 54 11.72 -38.05 0.60
C GLU A 54 11.02 -37.22 1.68
N LYS A 55 11.51 -37.26 2.91
CA LYS A 55 10.99 -36.44 4.01
C LYS A 55 11.10 -34.95 3.72
N VAL A 56 12.27 -34.50 3.26
CA VAL A 56 12.50 -33.09 2.90
C VAL A 56 11.61 -32.68 1.74
N LYS A 57 11.47 -33.52 0.71
CA LYS A 57 10.57 -33.27 -0.43
C LYS A 57 9.13 -33.06 0.03
N ASN A 58 8.62 -33.94 0.88
CA ASN A 58 7.26 -33.83 1.42
C ASN A 58 7.07 -32.53 2.23
N ASN A 59 8.07 -32.14 3.03
CA ASN A 59 8.05 -30.89 3.78
C ASN A 59 8.00 -29.66 2.85
N VAL A 60 8.81 -29.65 1.79
CA VAL A 60 8.81 -28.56 0.80
C VAL A 60 7.46 -28.44 0.10
N GLU A 61 6.86 -29.57 -0.30
CA GLU A 61 5.52 -29.57 -0.92
C GLU A 61 4.45 -29.05 0.05
N SER A 62 4.54 -29.42 1.33
CA SER A 62 3.71 -28.88 2.41
C SER A 62 3.84 -27.35 2.53
N TYR A 63 5.07 -26.84 2.60
CA TYR A 63 5.29 -25.39 2.71
C TYR A 63 4.78 -24.62 1.50
N LYS A 64 4.94 -25.18 0.29
CA LYS A 64 4.40 -24.58 -0.93
C LYS A 64 2.87 -24.47 -0.92
N LYS A 65 2.17 -25.44 -0.33
CA LYS A 65 0.71 -25.38 -0.15
C LYS A 65 0.33 -24.24 0.80
N ILE A 66 1.00 -24.15 1.95
CA ILE A 66 0.77 -23.09 2.94
C ILE A 66 1.06 -21.70 2.33
N GLU A 67 2.13 -21.56 1.57
CA GLU A 67 2.48 -20.30 0.89
C GLU A 67 1.38 -19.86 -0.10
N ASN A 68 0.84 -20.80 -0.87
CA ASN A 68 -0.27 -20.53 -1.79
C ASN A 68 -1.54 -20.12 -1.04
N GLU A 69 -1.85 -20.77 0.08
CA GLU A 69 -2.99 -20.41 0.93
C GLU A 69 -2.84 -19.00 1.51
N ILE A 70 -1.67 -18.67 2.07
CA ILE A 70 -1.38 -17.34 2.61
C ILE A 70 -1.50 -16.28 1.51
N SER A 71 -0.94 -16.55 0.33
CA SER A 71 -1.00 -15.65 -0.82
C SER A 71 -2.43 -15.44 -1.30
N GLY A 72 -3.25 -16.50 -1.32
CA GLY A 72 -4.69 -16.40 -1.64
C GLY A 72 -5.46 -15.53 -0.65
N VAL A 73 -5.21 -15.70 0.65
CA VAL A 73 -5.84 -14.88 1.69
C VAL A 73 -5.41 -13.43 1.59
N LEU A 74 -4.11 -13.16 1.44
CA LEU A 74 -3.58 -11.78 1.31
C LEU A 74 -4.13 -11.07 0.08
N LEU A 75 -4.20 -11.77 -1.06
CA LEU A 75 -4.76 -11.18 -2.28
C LEU A 75 -6.24 -10.84 -2.09
N LYS A 76 -7.01 -11.76 -1.50
CA LYS A 76 -8.43 -11.54 -1.23
C LYS A 76 -8.66 -10.35 -0.30
N THR A 77 -7.96 -10.29 0.83
CA THR A 77 -8.12 -9.19 1.79
C THR A 77 -7.70 -7.85 1.20
N HIS A 78 -6.65 -7.83 0.37
CA HIS A 78 -6.24 -6.63 -0.35
C HIS A 78 -7.30 -6.18 -1.35
N LEU A 79 -7.88 -7.10 -2.13
CA LEU A 79 -8.96 -6.76 -3.08
C LEU A 79 -10.20 -6.22 -2.35
N ASP A 80 -10.63 -6.87 -1.27
CA ASP A 80 -11.77 -6.43 -0.46
C ASP A 80 -11.52 -5.02 0.13
N ALA A 81 -10.29 -4.72 0.55
CA ALA A 81 -9.92 -3.41 1.04
C ALA A 81 -9.94 -2.34 -0.06
N VAL A 82 -9.39 -2.66 -1.24
CA VAL A 82 -9.39 -1.77 -2.40
C VAL A 82 -10.82 -1.46 -2.84
N GLU A 83 -11.71 -2.45 -2.86
CA GLU A 83 -13.12 -2.26 -3.21
C GLU A 83 -13.80 -1.26 -2.27
N LYS A 84 -13.59 -1.40 -0.95
CA LYS A 84 -14.14 -0.46 0.04
C LYS A 84 -13.60 0.96 -0.14
N VAL A 85 -12.30 1.11 -0.38
CA VAL A 85 -11.69 2.42 -0.63
C VAL A 85 -12.27 3.04 -1.90
N PHE A 86 -12.44 2.25 -2.96
CA PHE A 86 -13.00 2.72 -4.21
C PHE A 86 -14.46 3.16 -4.06
N ALA A 87 -15.28 2.39 -3.34
CA ALA A 87 -16.65 2.76 -3.00
C ALA A 87 -16.70 4.09 -2.21
N ALA A 88 -15.87 4.21 -1.17
CA ALA A 88 -15.80 5.44 -0.37
C ALA A 88 -15.36 6.66 -1.22
N MET A 89 -14.46 6.45 -2.19
CA MET A 89 -14.02 7.51 -3.11
C MET A 89 -15.16 7.96 -4.03
N LEU A 90 -15.98 7.03 -4.54
CA LEU A 90 -17.16 7.36 -5.34
C LEU A 90 -18.21 8.12 -4.53
N ASP A 91 -18.49 7.65 -3.32
CA ASP A 91 -19.43 8.31 -2.39
C ASP A 91 -18.97 9.72 -2.03
N SER A 92 -17.67 9.87 -1.72
CA SER A 92 -17.04 11.18 -1.46
C SER A 92 -17.18 12.12 -2.65
N LYS A 93 -16.91 11.65 -3.86
CA LYS A 93 -17.06 12.43 -5.09
C LYS A 93 -18.51 12.86 -5.34
N GLN A 94 -19.48 12.00 -5.02
CA GLN A 94 -20.90 12.34 -5.13
C GLN A 94 -21.31 13.39 -4.09
N ALA A 95 -20.86 13.22 -2.84
CA ALA A 95 -21.09 14.19 -1.77
C ALA A 95 -20.47 15.55 -2.08
N GLU A 96 -19.25 15.58 -2.61
CA GLU A 96 -18.56 16.80 -3.04
C GLU A 96 -19.33 17.53 -4.13
N LYS A 97 -19.81 16.81 -5.17
CA LYS A 97 -20.65 17.39 -6.22
C LYS A 97 -21.95 17.99 -5.66
N LYS A 98 -22.60 17.29 -4.72
CA LYS A 98 -23.84 17.77 -4.10
C LYS A 98 -23.58 19.04 -3.29
N ALA A 99 -22.54 19.04 -2.44
CA ALA A 99 -22.15 20.20 -1.65
C ALA A 99 -21.77 21.39 -2.53
N ALA A 100 -21.02 21.18 -3.62
CA ALA A 100 -20.70 22.23 -4.58
C ALA A 100 -21.95 22.84 -5.22
N GLY A 101 -22.95 22.01 -5.54
CA GLY A 101 -24.25 22.46 -6.03
C GLY A 101 -25.00 23.32 -5.01
N GLU A 102 -25.05 22.89 -3.75
CA GLU A 102 -25.68 23.65 -2.65
C GLU A 102 -24.97 24.99 -2.41
N VAL A 103 -23.64 25.02 -2.42
CA VAL A 103 -22.84 26.25 -2.32
C VAL A 103 -23.17 27.21 -3.47
N LEU A 104 -23.31 26.71 -4.68
CA LEU A 104 -23.67 27.53 -5.84
C LEU A 104 -25.07 28.15 -5.68
N ILE A 105 -26.05 27.37 -5.21
CA ILE A 105 -27.41 27.86 -4.92
C ILE A 105 -27.37 28.96 -3.86
N ARG A 106 -26.69 28.70 -2.73
CA ARG A 106 -26.55 29.68 -1.63
C ARG A 106 -25.83 30.95 -2.08
N LYS A 107 -24.81 30.83 -2.92
CA LYS A 107 -24.11 31.98 -3.51
C LYS A 107 -25.06 32.80 -4.38
N ASN A 108 -25.88 32.16 -5.20
CA ASN A 108 -26.89 32.84 -6.02
C ASN A 108 -27.96 33.54 -5.17
N GLU A 109 -28.47 32.88 -4.12
CA GLU A 109 -29.39 33.51 -3.15
C GLU A 109 -28.78 34.76 -2.51
N LEU A 110 -27.54 34.66 -2.04
CA LEU A 110 -26.81 35.78 -1.43
C LEU A 110 -26.66 36.95 -2.42
N THR A 111 -26.34 36.67 -3.69
CA THR A 111 -26.28 37.72 -4.71
C THR A 111 -27.63 38.41 -4.91
N LYS A 112 -28.74 37.65 -5.00
CA LYS A 112 -30.10 38.22 -5.11
C LYS A 112 -30.44 39.11 -3.91
N ILE A 113 -30.15 38.66 -2.69
CA ILE A 113 -30.38 39.44 -1.48
C ILE A 113 -29.56 40.73 -1.49
N LYS A 114 -28.27 40.66 -1.85
CA LYS A 114 -27.42 41.86 -1.99
C LYS A 114 -27.98 42.86 -2.99
N THR A 115 -28.45 42.39 -4.14
CA THR A 115 -29.07 43.25 -5.16
C THR A 115 -30.35 43.91 -4.62
N ASN A 116 -31.19 43.16 -3.91
CA ASN A 116 -32.41 43.68 -3.30
C ASN A 116 -32.12 44.71 -2.20
N ILE A 117 -31.14 44.45 -1.32
CA ILE A 117 -30.70 45.41 -0.30
C ILE A 117 -30.23 46.71 -0.95
N LYS A 118 -29.48 46.62 -2.05
CA LYS A 118 -29.02 47.81 -2.79
C LYS A 118 -30.21 48.63 -3.31
N LYS A 119 -31.21 47.97 -3.93
CA LYS A 119 -32.43 48.62 -4.40
C LYS A 119 -33.21 49.30 -3.27
N VAL A 120 -33.43 48.61 -2.16
CA VAL A 120 -34.13 49.17 -0.99
C VAL A 120 -33.37 50.39 -0.43
N LYS A 121 -32.04 50.32 -0.37
CA LYS A 121 -31.22 51.47 0.07
C LYS A 121 -31.37 52.67 -0.88
N GLU A 122 -31.39 52.43 -2.19
CA GLU A 122 -31.63 53.47 -3.20
C GLU A 122 -33.03 54.07 -3.07
N GLU A 123 -34.06 53.24 -2.85
CA GLU A 123 -35.44 53.67 -2.61
C GLU A 123 -35.56 54.52 -1.33
N ILE A 124 -35.01 54.06 -0.20
CA ILE A 124 -34.99 54.82 1.06
C ILE A 124 -34.35 56.18 0.83
N ASN A 125 -33.16 56.22 0.22
CA ASN A 125 -32.48 57.48 -0.06
C ASN A 125 -33.34 58.40 -0.93
N SER A 126 -34.01 57.87 -1.96
CA SER A 126 -34.90 58.65 -2.82
C SER A 126 -36.10 59.23 -2.06
N VAL A 127 -36.71 58.45 -1.16
CA VAL A 127 -37.84 58.87 -0.33
C VAL A 127 -37.39 59.92 0.67
N THR A 128 -36.27 59.70 1.36
CA THR A 128 -35.68 60.68 2.29
C THR A 128 -35.35 61.99 1.58
N SER A 129 -34.78 61.95 0.38
CA SER A 129 -34.53 63.16 -0.42
C SER A 129 -35.83 63.89 -0.79
N ARG A 130 -36.88 63.18 -1.20
CA ARG A 130 -38.20 63.79 -1.48
C ARG A 130 -38.81 64.43 -0.24
N TYR A 131 -38.77 63.76 0.90
CA TYR A 131 -39.25 64.30 2.17
C TYR A 131 -38.46 65.53 2.62
N ARG A 132 -37.13 65.51 2.46
CA ARG A 132 -36.27 66.65 2.75
C ARG A 132 -36.64 67.87 1.88
N LEU A 133 -36.79 67.67 0.57
CA LEU A 133 -37.23 68.73 -0.33
C LEU A 133 -38.63 69.27 0.04
N ALA A 134 -39.55 68.40 0.43
CA ALA A 134 -40.89 68.79 0.86
C ALA A 134 -40.85 69.64 2.16
N LEU A 135 -40.02 69.26 3.14
CA LEU A 135 -39.81 70.02 4.37
C LEU A 135 -39.16 71.39 4.09
N GLU A 136 -38.10 71.42 3.28
CA GLU A 136 -37.43 72.67 2.87
C GLU A 136 -38.40 73.59 2.09
N SER A 137 -39.33 73.03 1.30
CA SER A 137 -40.38 73.81 0.62
C SER A 137 -41.48 74.30 1.54
N ALA A 138 -41.75 73.59 2.64
CA ALA A 138 -42.74 73.98 3.66
C ALA A 138 -42.20 75.03 4.65
N GLU A 139 -40.89 75.01 4.93
CA GLU A 139 -40.21 76.06 5.71
C GLU A 139 -40.01 77.36 4.90
N GLY A 140 -40.15 77.33 3.57
CA GLY A 140 -39.99 78.47 2.66
C GLY A 140 -41.19 79.41 2.52
N VAL A 141 -42.28 79.21 3.25
CA VAL A 141 -43.46 80.11 3.24
C VAL A 141 -43.78 80.56 4.67
N LEU A 142 -42.94 81.44 5.21
CA LEU A 142 -43.35 82.39 6.24
C LEU A 142 -43.49 83.77 5.56
N PRO A 143 -44.68 84.42 5.58
CA PRO A 143 -44.79 85.78 5.09
C PRO A 143 -44.03 86.68 6.07
N ASN A 144 -42.94 87.26 5.55
CA ASN A 144 -42.20 88.31 6.23
C ASN A 144 -43.01 89.61 6.11
N GLU A 145 -43.76 89.97 7.15
CA GLU A 145 -44.38 91.30 7.25
C GLU A 145 -43.28 92.35 7.43
N ASN A 146 -42.93 92.96 6.30
CA ASN A 146 -41.91 93.98 6.21
C ASN A 146 -42.47 95.33 6.67
N ASN A 147 -41.74 95.93 7.62
CA ASN A 147 -41.80 97.34 8.03
C ASN A 147 -42.14 98.31 6.88
N GLN A 148 -43.20 99.10 7.05
CA GLN A 148 -43.37 100.36 6.34
C GLN A 148 -42.75 101.50 7.14
N SER A 149 -41.68 102.06 6.60
CA SER A 149 -41.18 103.39 6.94
C SER A 149 -42.07 104.43 6.26
N GLN A 150 -42.63 105.37 7.02
CA GLN A 150 -43.05 106.67 6.48
C GLN A 150 -42.56 107.77 7.42
N THR A 151 -41.42 108.32 7.04
CA THR A 151 -41.02 109.70 7.33
C THR A 151 -41.87 110.64 6.48
N ASP A 152 -42.46 111.66 7.10
CA ASP A 152 -42.65 113.03 6.63
C ASP A 152 -43.29 113.78 7.83
N GLY A 153 -42.85 114.94 8.32
CA GLY A 153 -42.07 115.98 7.67
C GLY A 153 -42.93 117.24 7.50
N VAL A 154 -43.08 118.01 8.59
CA VAL A 154 -43.24 119.49 8.61
C VAL A 154 -44.58 120.11 8.17
N GLN A 155 -45.13 120.88 9.14
CA GLN A 155 -46.20 121.92 9.11
C GLN A 155 -47.66 121.47 9.04
#